data_AF-A0A534V1M5-F1
#
_entry.id   AF-A0A534V1M5-F1
#
_cell.length_a   1.000
_cell.length_b   1.000
_cell.length_c   1.000
_cell.angle_alpha   90.00
_cell.angle_beta   90.00
_cell.angle_gamma   90.00
#
_symmetry.space_group_name_H-M   'P 1'
#
loop_
_entity.id
_entity.type
_entity.pdbx_description
1 polymer ?
#
loop_
_entity_poly.entity_id
_entity_poly.type
_entity_poly.pdbx_seq_one_letter_code
_entity_poly.pdbx_strand_id
1 'polypeptide(L)'
;MTREVAIGAVRLSTELPRIVAAGGQAALDALVAADGADLVELRADLFDDPRPTAVVAALERLRTAGRPVILTVRAAAEGGRPLAEGARRELYAAGLAYADAIDIEIASTALASELVPRAHAA
;
A
#
# COMPACT_ATOMS: atom_id res chain seq x y z
N MET A 1 26.56 8.32 -4.81
CA MET A 1 25.91 7.22 -5.55
C MET A 1 24.42 7.35 -5.33
N THR A 2 23.64 7.53 -6.39
CA THR A 2 22.17 7.52 -6.30
C THR A 2 21.76 6.09 -5.94
N ARG A 3 21.13 5.91 -4.78
CA ARG A 3 20.64 4.60 -4.36
C ARG A 3 19.58 4.15 -5.37
N GLU A 4 19.76 3.00 -6.01
CA GLU A 4 18.74 2.40 -6.87
C GLU A 4 17.56 2.02 -5.97
N VAL A 5 16.36 2.52 -6.29
CA VAL A 5 15.14 2.26 -5.51
C VAL A 5 14.27 1.29 -6.29
N ALA A 6 13.72 0.30 -5.60
CA ALA A 6 12.78 -0.67 -6.16
C ALA A 6 11.59 -0.84 -5.21
N ILE A 7 10.45 -1.24 -5.77
CA ILE A 7 9.26 -1.69 -5.04
C ILE A 7 9.05 -3.15 -5.44
N GLY A 8 9.35 -4.07 -4.52
CA GLY A 8 9.43 -5.49 -4.81
C GLY A 8 10.42 -5.76 -5.94
N ALA A 9 9.95 -6.44 -7.00
CA ALA A 9 10.77 -6.73 -8.18
C ALA A 9 10.88 -5.55 -9.19
N VAL A 10 10.15 -4.44 -9.00
CA VAL A 10 10.08 -3.34 -9.96
C VAL A 10 11.08 -2.25 -9.62
N ARG A 11 12.02 -1.98 -10.53
CA ARG A 11 13.00 -0.90 -10.39
C ARG A 11 12.43 0.44 -10.83
N LEU A 12 12.63 1.46 -10.01
CA LEU A 12 12.30 2.84 -10.34
C LEU A 12 13.48 3.47 -11.09
N SER A 13 13.20 4.16 -12.19
CA SER A 13 14.22 4.83 -13.00
C SER A 13 13.77 6.22 -13.45
N THR A 14 14.71 7.01 -13.95
CA THR A 14 14.44 8.34 -14.54
C THR A 14 14.04 8.27 -16.01
N GLU A 15 14.03 7.07 -16.61
CA GLU A 15 13.86 6.89 -18.06
C GLU A 15 12.46 6.41 -18.44
N LEU A 16 11.78 5.67 -17.55
CA LEU A 16 10.47 5.09 -17.84
C LEU A 16 9.57 5.20 -16.60
N PRO A 17 8.41 5.91 -16.68
CA PRO A 17 7.45 5.90 -15.59
C PRO A 17 6.91 4.49 -15.35
N ARG A 18 6.57 4.22 -14.08
CA ARG A 18 5.86 3.00 -13.68
C ARG A 18 4.37 3.27 -13.55
N ILE A 19 3.58 2.30 -13.99
CA ILE A 19 2.13 2.34 -13.96
C ILE A 19 1.65 1.61 -12.71
N VAL A 20 0.82 2.28 -11.91
CA VAL A 20 0.19 1.71 -10.72
C VAL A 20 -1.31 1.63 -10.96
N ALA A 21 -1.89 0.44 -10.85
CA ALA A 21 -3.33 0.28 -10.80
C ALA A 21 -3.81 0.35 -9.35
N ALA A 22 -4.70 1.29 -9.03
CA ALA A 22 -5.15 1.55 -7.67
C ALA A 22 -6.60 1.11 -7.44
N GLY A 23 -6.88 0.50 -6.29
CA GLY A 23 -8.23 0.05 -5.97
C GLY A 23 -8.44 -0.38 -4.52
N GLY A 24 -9.69 -0.31 -4.08
CA GLY A 24 -10.15 -0.83 -2.80
C GLY A 24 -10.69 -2.26 -2.88
N GLN A 25 -11.42 -2.68 -1.85
CA GLN A 25 -12.04 -4.00 -1.76
C GLN A 25 -12.86 -4.39 -3.01
N ALA A 26 -13.66 -3.46 -3.54
CA ALA A 26 -14.52 -3.72 -4.71
C ALA A 26 -13.72 -3.96 -6.01
N ALA A 27 -12.46 -3.52 -6.08
CA ALA A 27 -11.60 -3.65 -7.25
C ALA A 27 -10.57 -4.78 -7.12
N LEU A 28 -10.62 -5.58 -6.04
CA LEU A 28 -9.57 -6.57 -5.73
C LEU A 28 -9.36 -7.58 -6.87
N ASP A 29 -10.44 -8.05 -7.50
CA ASP A 29 -10.34 -8.97 -8.65
C ASP A 29 -9.67 -8.31 -9.86
N ALA A 30 -9.99 -7.04 -10.12
CA ALA A 30 -9.38 -6.27 -11.19
C ALA A 30 -7.89 -6.01 -10.94
N LEU A 31 -7.50 -5.75 -9.68
CA LEU A 31 -6.10 -5.60 -9.29
C LEU A 31 -5.29 -6.89 -9.47
N VAL A 32 -5.87 -8.04 -9.10
CA VAL A 32 -5.25 -9.35 -9.37
C VAL A 32 -4.99 -9.53 -10.87
N ALA A 33 -5.95 -9.15 -11.71
CA ALA A 33 -5.87 -9.27 -13.18
C ALA A 33 -5.20 -8.08 -13.90
N ALA A 34 -4.59 -7.13 -13.18
CA ALA A 34 -4.03 -5.90 -13.77
C ALA A 34 -2.69 -6.10 -14.52
N ASP A 35 -2.67 -6.93 -15.58
CA ASP A 35 -1.45 -7.29 -16.33
C ASP A 35 -0.76 -6.12 -17.03
N GLY A 36 -1.48 -5.02 -17.26
CA GLY A 36 -0.92 -3.80 -17.85
C GLY A 36 -0.23 -2.86 -16.86
N ALA A 37 -0.29 -3.14 -15.54
CA ALA A 37 0.33 -2.31 -14.51
C ALA A 37 1.63 -2.95 -14.01
N ASP A 38 2.64 -2.12 -13.72
CA ASP A 38 3.88 -2.58 -13.11
C ASP A 38 3.67 -2.95 -11.64
N LEU A 39 2.78 -2.21 -10.96
CA LEU A 39 2.49 -2.31 -9.53
C LEU A 39 0.98 -2.20 -9.31
N VAL A 40 0.52 -2.64 -8.15
CA VAL A 40 -0.84 -2.37 -7.68
C VAL A 40 -0.81 -1.57 -6.39
N GLU A 41 -1.80 -0.69 -6.20
CA GLU A 41 -2.04 0.00 -4.93
C GLU A 41 -3.32 -0.54 -4.30
N LEU A 42 -3.18 -1.13 -3.11
CA LEU A 42 -4.32 -1.51 -2.29
C LEU A 42 -4.71 -0.32 -1.38
N ARG A 43 -5.82 0.32 -1.75
CA ARG A 43 -6.45 1.40 -0.98
C ARG A 43 -7.32 0.79 0.12
N ALA A 44 -6.71 0.49 1.27
CA ALA A 44 -7.40 -0.11 2.42
C ALA A 44 -8.46 0.82 3.02
N ASP A 45 -8.32 2.15 2.87
CA ASP A 45 -9.35 3.11 3.27
C ASP A 45 -10.67 2.92 2.50
N LEU A 46 -10.65 2.28 1.33
CA LEU A 46 -11.85 2.02 0.52
C LEU A 46 -12.54 0.68 0.84
N PHE A 47 -12.12 -0.05 1.87
CA PHE A 47 -12.83 -1.23 2.35
C PHE A 47 -14.11 -0.78 3.07
N ASP A 48 -15.15 -1.61 3.01
CA ASP A 48 -16.40 -1.32 3.72
C ASP A 48 -16.27 -1.57 5.22
N ASP A 49 -15.46 -2.57 5.59
CA ASP A 49 -15.04 -2.86 6.96
C ASP A 49 -13.51 -3.13 6.99
N PRO A 50 -12.68 -2.08 7.10
CA PRO A 50 -11.23 -2.20 7.04
C PRO A 50 -10.68 -2.79 8.34
N ARG A 51 -10.64 -4.13 8.40
CA ARG A 51 -10.01 -4.89 9.49
C ARG A 51 -8.59 -5.32 9.10
N PRO A 52 -7.63 -5.37 10.04
CA PRO A 52 -6.28 -5.85 9.77
C PRO A 52 -6.23 -7.20 9.04
N THR A 53 -7.07 -8.15 9.45
CA THR A 53 -7.15 -9.49 8.82
C THR A 53 -7.68 -9.45 7.39
N ALA A 54 -8.64 -8.58 7.09
CA ALA A 54 -9.19 -8.44 5.75
C ALA A 54 -8.16 -7.80 4.80
N VAL A 55 -7.42 -6.80 5.28
CA VAL A 55 -6.35 -6.15 4.51
C VAL A 55 -5.19 -7.10 4.27
N VAL A 56 -4.74 -7.85 5.29
CA VAL A 56 -3.69 -8.88 5.13
C VAL A 56 -4.10 -9.92 4.09
N ALA A 57 -5.32 -10.47 4.17
CA ALA A 57 -5.80 -11.44 3.19
C ALA A 57 -5.83 -10.88 1.75
N ALA A 58 -6.18 -9.60 1.58
CA ALA A 58 -6.13 -8.94 0.28
C ALA A 58 -4.69 -8.75 -0.23
N LEU A 59 -3.76 -8.35 0.63
CA LEU A 59 -2.34 -8.22 0.29
C LEU A 59 -1.73 -9.58 -0.11
N GLU A 60 -1.99 -10.63 0.67
CA GLU A 60 -1.54 -12.00 0.36
C GLU A 60 -2.07 -12.48 -0.98
N ARG A 61 -3.34 -12.18 -1.29
CA ARG A 61 -3.95 -12.51 -2.58
C ARG A 61 -3.24 -11.81 -3.74
N LEU A 62 -2.97 -10.51 -3.61
CA LEU A 62 -2.25 -9.73 -4.64
C LEU A 62 -0.81 -10.24 -4.82
N ARG A 63 -0.12 -10.53 -3.72
CA ARG A 63 1.24 -11.06 -3.74
C ARG A 63 1.30 -12.46 -4.36
N THR A 64 0.33 -13.32 -4.07
CA THR A 64 0.22 -14.66 -4.68
C THR A 64 0.00 -14.58 -6.19
N ALA A 65 -0.69 -13.53 -6.66
CA ALA A 65 -0.82 -13.22 -8.07
C ALA A 65 0.45 -12.61 -8.70
N GLY A 66 1.56 -12.50 -7.95
CA GLY A 66 2.83 -11.97 -8.43
C GLY A 66 2.86 -10.45 -8.58
N ARG A 67 1.91 -9.73 -7.97
CA ARG A 67 1.85 -8.25 -8.02
C ARG A 67 2.64 -7.65 -6.87
N PRO A 68 3.67 -6.82 -7.12
CA PRO A 68 4.20 -6.00 -6.06
C PRO A 68 3.19 -4.93 -5.67
N VAL A 69 3.00 -4.73 -4.37
CA VAL A 69 1.87 -3.97 -3.83
C VAL A 69 2.31 -2.80 -2.96
N ILE A 70 1.69 -1.65 -3.22
CA ILE A 70 1.72 -0.47 -2.36
C ILE A 70 0.49 -0.53 -1.46
N LEU A 71 0.68 -0.51 -0.14
CA LEU A 71 -0.43 -0.36 0.82
C LEU A 71 -0.66 1.12 1.13
N THR A 72 -1.90 1.56 0.97
CA THR A 72 -2.30 2.95 1.24
C THR A 72 -3.55 2.97 2.13
N VAL A 73 -3.51 3.74 3.20
CA VAL A 73 -4.66 4.05 4.07
C VAL A 73 -4.84 5.58 4.09
N ARG A 74 -5.35 6.11 2.97
CA ARG A 74 -5.42 7.56 2.74
C ARG A 74 -6.29 8.25 3.79
N ALA A 75 -5.79 9.33 4.39
CA ALA A 75 -6.57 10.16 5.28
C ALA A 75 -7.75 10.86 4.58
N ALA A 76 -8.86 11.08 5.27
CA ALA A 76 -9.99 11.83 4.71
C ALA A 76 -9.64 13.27 4.29
N ALA A 77 -8.70 13.91 5.01
CA ALA A 77 -8.19 15.23 4.66
C ALA A 77 -7.45 15.27 3.31
N GLU A 78 -7.02 14.11 2.80
CA GLU A 78 -6.38 13.94 1.49
C GLU A 78 -7.23 13.07 0.53
N GLY A 79 -8.55 12.99 0.75
CA GLY A 79 -9.49 12.34 -0.17
C GLY A 79 -9.70 10.83 0.04
N GLY A 80 -9.27 10.28 1.17
CA GLY A 80 -9.65 8.91 1.59
C GLY A 80 -11.00 8.84 2.31
N ARG A 81 -11.41 7.63 2.73
CA ARG A 81 -12.57 7.51 3.63
C ARG A 81 -12.22 7.91 5.07
N PRO A 82 -13.19 8.44 5.84
CA PRO A 82 -12.98 8.74 7.26
C PRO A 82 -12.61 7.50 8.07
N LEU A 83 -11.40 7.51 8.64
CA LEU A 83 -10.91 6.50 9.57
C LEU A 83 -10.18 7.19 10.73
N ALA A 84 -10.36 6.67 11.94
CA ALA A 84 -9.58 7.11 13.09
C ALA A 84 -8.09 6.79 12.88
N GLU A 85 -7.19 7.67 13.30
CA GLU A 85 -5.75 7.49 13.12
C GLU A 85 -5.23 6.18 13.72
N GLY A 86 -5.76 5.77 14.88
CA GLY A 86 -5.44 4.48 15.50
C GLY A 86 -5.80 3.29 14.60
N ALA A 87 -6.94 3.33 13.91
CA ALA A 87 -7.31 2.28 12.96
C ALA A 87 -6.37 2.27 11.76
N ARG A 88 -6.03 3.45 11.22
CA ARG A 88 -5.07 3.56 10.11
C ARG A 88 -3.71 2.95 10.48
N ARG A 89 -3.23 3.25 11.68
CA ARG A 89 -1.99 2.69 12.25
C ARG A 89 -2.04 1.16 12.32
N GLU A 90 -3.13 0.59 12.82
CA GLU A 90 -3.28 -0.87 12.92
C GLU A 90 -3.24 -1.55 11.54
N LEU A 91 -3.87 -0.95 10.52
CA LEU A 91 -3.87 -1.46 9.16
C LEU A 91 -2.46 -1.47 8.54
N TYR A 92 -1.72 -0.36 8.66
CA TYR A 92 -0.33 -0.33 8.21
C TYR A 92 0.51 -1.36 8.96
N ALA A 93 0.44 -1.38 10.30
CA ALA A 93 1.23 -2.27 11.13
C ALA A 93 1.03 -3.76 10.77
N ALA A 94 -0.21 -4.16 10.46
CA ALA A 94 -0.52 -5.53 10.04
C ALA A 94 -0.05 -5.82 8.61
N GLY A 95 -0.11 -4.83 7.72
CA GLY A 95 0.24 -4.99 6.31
C GLY A 95 1.74 -4.92 5.99
N LEU A 96 2.59 -4.41 6.91
CA LEU A 96 4.02 -4.19 6.65
C LEU A 96 4.75 -5.43 6.10
N ALA A 97 4.48 -6.62 6.63
CA ALA A 97 5.15 -7.85 6.19
C ALA A 97 4.70 -8.35 4.79
N TYR A 98 3.62 -7.79 4.26
CA TYR A 98 2.96 -8.25 3.04
C TYR A 98 3.02 -7.22 1.89
N ALA A 99 3.37 -5.97 2.20
CA ALA A 99 3.48 -4.89 1.24
C ALA A 99 4.94 -4.65 0.82
N ASP A 100 5.14 -4.28 -0.44
CA ASP A 100 6.46 -3.92 -0.97
C ASP A 100 6.79 -2.44 -0.74
N ALA A 101 5.76 -1.63 -0.56
CA ALA A 101 5.85 -0.24 -0.16
C ALA A 101 4.58 0.20 0.58
N ILE A 102 4.68 1.31 1.30
CA ILE A 102 3.55 1.96 1.96
C ILE A 102 3.50 3.43 1.56
N ASP A 103 2.31 3.96 1.35
CA ASP A 103 2.08 5.40 1.21
C ASP A 103 1.83 5.98 2.61
N ILE A 104 2.61 6.97 3.03
CA ILE A 104 2.41 7.68 4.30
C ILE A 104 2.29 9.18 3.97
N GLU A 105 1.25 9.84 4.48
CA GLU A 105 1.12 11.28 4.30
C GLU A 105 2.13 12.04 5.15
N ILE A 106 2.76 13.05 4.56
CA ILE A 106 3.73 13.91 5.26
C ILE A 106 3.12 14.67 6.44
N ALA A 107 1.80 14.94 6.37
CA ALA A 107 1.06 15.60 7.46
C ALA A 107 0.78 14.65 8.64
N SER A 108 0.82 13.33 8.43
CA SER A 108 0.61 12.30 9.46
C SER A 108 1.90 12.09 10.29
N THR A 109 2.45 13.15 10.88
CA THR A 109 3.81 13.17 11.45
C THR A 109 4.06 12.10 12.53
N ALA A 110 3.09 11.87 13.43
CA ALA A 110 3.18 10.82 14.44
C ALA A 110 3.24 9.42 13.82
N LEU A 111 2.35 9.16 12.85
CA LEU A 111 2.29 7.90 12.11
C LEU A 111 3.57 7.65 11.30
N ALA A 112 4.07 8.69 10.62
CA ALA A 112 5.30 8.62 9.83
C ALA A 112 6.53 8.31 10.71
N SER A 113 6.63 8.96 11.87
CA SER A 113 7.73 8.74 12.83
C SER A 113 7.78 7.30 13.34
N GLU A 114 6.62 6.65 13.45
CA GLU A 114 6.53 5.24 13.85
C GLU A 114 6.76 4.27 12.68
N LEU A 115 6.07 4.47 11.56
CA LEU A 115 5.99 3.45 10.51
C LEU A 115 7.24 3.40 9.63
N VAL A 116 7.88 4.53 9.35
CA VAL A 116 9.09 4.56 8.51
C VAL A 116 10.22 3.67 9.04
N PRO A 117 10.65 3.77 10.32
CA PRO A 117 11.69 2.88 10.83
C PRO A 117 11.25 1.41 10.87
N ARG A 118 9.96 1.14 11.12
CA ARG A 118 9.41 -0.22 11.12
C ARG A 118 9.41 -0.83 9.72
N ALA A 119 9.05 -0.06 8.70
CA ALA A 119 9.03 -0.51 7.31
C ALA A 119 10.43 -0.86 6.79
N HIS A 120 11.46 -0.13 7.21
CA HIS A 120 12.85 -0.45 6.86
C HIS A 120 13.41 -1.67 7.59
N ALA A 121 12.74 -2.16 8.64
CA ALA A 121 13.17 -3.31 9.45
C ALA A 121 12.33 -4.58 9.21
N ALA A 122 11.26 -4.48 8.41
CA ALA A 122 10.37 -5.57 8.04
C ALA A 122 10.93 -6.38 6.87
#